data_AF-A6V9Q5-F1
#
_entry.id   AF-A6V9Q5-F1
#
_cell.length_a   1.000
_cell.length_b   1.000
_cell.length_c   1.000
_cell.angle_alpha   90.00
_cell.angle_beta   90.00
_cell.angle_gamma   90.00
#
_symmetry.space_group_name_H-M   'P 1'
#
loop_
_entity.id
_entity.type
_entity.pdbx_description
1 polymer ?
#
loop_
_entity_poly.entity_id
_entity_poly.type
_entity_poly.pdbx_seq_one_letter_code
_entity_poly.pdbx_strand_id
1 'polypeptide(L)'
;MKPMIQAHLVERDQFGFWTHPNYPDLADNCSSNEAQETLRRLGLELQTVFMESDAPRLYDSARSDQRYSEWIPTRPEGSGWFVLSIHDTENGPVCQYVRPLAESLSPIDLDAAAEQHERLLSEACAKALNQRDAALARVASLESKLAELEKQEKQEKQEPVAYRIEARDERGIVRRDYLSRTPLLKPCPLCGSTNIRMLEPEQFDSGAWNCAVECLDCEVHVGPSYCEPDPVTARYSAQVDWNRRPSAKSHSATEQGSTCCKGGA
;
A
#
# COMPACT_ATOMS: atom_id res chain seq x y z
N MET A 1 -39.01 22.61 -24.69
CA MET A 1 -38.01 22.12 -25.65
C MET A 1 -37.39 20.88 -25.04
N LYS A 2 -37.38 19.75 -25.77
CA LYS A 2 -36.70 18.53 -25.32
C LYS A 2 -35.19 18.80 -25.36
N PRO A 3 -34.41 18.48 -24.31
CA PRO A 3 -32.98 18.80 -24.30
C PRO A 3 -32.27 18.10 -25.46
N MET A 4 -31.50 18.87 -26.22
CA MET A 4 -30.73 18.38 -27.35
C MET A 4 -29.47 17.70 -26.84
N ILE A 5 -29.24 16.45 -27.23
CA ILE A 5 -28.02 15.71 -26.88
C ILE A 5 -26.96 16.07 -27.94
N GLN A 6 -25.85 16.64 -27.49
CA GLN A 6 -24.72 17.04 -28.35
C GLN A 6 -23.44 16.36 -27.88
N ALA A 7 -22.39 16.40 -28.69
CA ALA A 7 -21.09 15.90 -28.26
C ALA A 7 -20.61 16.62 -26.99
N HIS A 8 -20.13 15.83 -26.02
CA HIS A 8 -19.61 16.31 -24.74
C HIS A 8 -18.23 15.71 -24.49
N LEU A 9 -17.41 16.42 -23.70
CA LEU A 9 -16.13 15.90 -23.22
C LEU A 9 -16.39 14.66 -22.35
N VAL A 10 -15.74 13.55 -22.70
CA VAL A 10 -15.88 12.27 -21.98
C VAL A 10 -14.88 12.25 -20.82
N GLU A 11 -15.39 12.25 -19.60
CA GLU A 11 -14.59 12.28 -18.37
C GLU A 11 -14.85 11.02 -17.55
N ARG A 12 -14.10 9.96 -17.84
CA ARG A 12 -14.31 8.67 -17.18
C ARG A 12 -13.97 8.73 -15.69
N ASP A 13 -14.74 7.99 -14.91
CA ASP A 13 -14.46 7.75 -13.50
C ASP A 13 -13.29 6.78 -13.31
N GLN A 14 -12.99 6.44 -12.05
CA GLN A 14 -11.89 5.55 -11.68
C GLN A 14 -12.05 4.11 -12.22
N PHE A 15 -13.26 3.70 -12.60
CA PHE A 15 -13.57 2.38 -13.14
C PHE A 15 -13.59 2.37 -14.67
N GLY A 16 -13.53 3.54 -15.30
CA GLY A 16 -13.55 3.70 -16.75
C GLY A 16 -14.94 3.98 -17.32
N PHE A 17 -15.91 4.30 -16.46
CA PHE A 17 -17.29 4.57 -16.85
C PHE A 17 -17.57 6.06 -16.99
N TRP A 18 -18.55 6.39 -17.83
CA TRP A 18 -19.02 7.76 -18.01
C TRP A 18 -20.42 7.75 -18.59
N THR A 19 -21.25 8.71 -18.20
CA THR A 19 -22.60 8.88 -18.76
C THR A 19 -22.78 10.32 -19.18
N HIS A 20 -23.32 10.53 -20.40
CA HIS A 20 -23.59 11.86 -20.92
C HIS A 20 -24.51 12.65 -19.97
N PRO A 21 -24.26 13.95 -19.69
CA PRO A 21 -25.06 14.72 -18.73
C PRO A 21 -26.56 14.81 -19.07
N ASN A 22 -26.88 14.78 -20.36
CA ASN A 22 -28.25 14.73 -20.88
C ASN A 22 -28.68 13.32 -21.32
N TYR A 23 -28.16 12.27 -20.68
CA TYR A 23 -28.57 10.89 -20.98
C TYR A 23 -30.10 10.79 -20.82
N PRO A 24 -30.83 10.22 -21.79
CA PRO A 24 -32.27 10.11 -21.70
C PRO A 24 -32.65 9.14 -20.57
N ASP A 25 -33.75 9.44 -19.88
CA ASP A 25 -34.32 8.56 -18.87
C ASP A 25 -34.88 7.30 -19.57
N LEU A 26 -34.05 6.28 -19.69
CA LEU A 26 -34.42 4.96 -20.17
C LEU A 26 -34.87 4.15 -18.95
N ALA A 27 -36.01 3.48 -19.04
CA ALA A 27 -36.50 2.64 -17.95
C ALA A 27 -35.42 1.61 -17.53
N ASP A 28 -35.35 1.27 -16.24
CA ASP A 28 -34.33 0.36 -15.68
C ASP A 28 -34.27 -1.01 -16.37
N ASN A 29 -35.33 -1.43 -17.05
CA ASN A 29 -35.46 -2.67 -17.81
C ASN A 29 -35.66 -2.45 -19.31
N CYS A 30 -35.27 -1.28 -19.82
CA CYS A 30 -35.37 -0.92 -21.23
C CYS A 30 -34.55 -1.90 -22.09
N SER A 31 -35.23 -2.57 -23.03
CA SER A 31 -34.54 -3.41 -24.01
C SER A 31 -33.71 -2.55 -24.97
N SER A 32 -32.69 -3.16 -25.60
CA SER A 32 -31.87 -2.47 -26.62
C SER A 32 -32.71 -1.83 -27.74
N ASN A 33 -33.82 -2.47 -28.12
CA ASN A 33 -34.73 -1.97 -29.14
C ASN A 33 -35.51 -0.73 -28.67
N GLU A 34 -35.98 -0.73 -27.42
CA GLU A 34 -36.68 0.42 -26.84
C GLU A 34 -35.75 1.62 -26.65
N ALA A 35 -34.50 1.37 -26.25
CA ALA A 35 -33.46 2.40 -26.17
C ALA A 35 -33.18 3.02 -27.56
N GLN A 36 -33.01 2.16 -28.58
CA GLN A 36 -32.77 2.60 -29.95
C GLN A 36 -33.95 3.41 -30.50
N GLU A 37 -35.19 2.97 -30.28
CA GLU A 37 -36.39 3.70 -30.72
C GLU A 37 -36.55 5.04 -29.97
N THR A 38 -36.25 5.08 -28.68
CA THR A 38 -36.30 6.31 -27.88
C THR A 38 -35.30 7.35 -28.40
N LEU A 39 -34.06 6.93 -28.69
CA LEU A 39 -33.04 7.79 -29.28
C LEU A 39 -33.39 8.19 -30.71
N ARG A 40 -33.98 7.28 -31.51
CA ARG A 40 -34.46 7.60 -32.86
C ARG A 40 -35.51 8.72 -32.85
N ARG A 41 -36.44 8.70 -31.89
CA ARG A 41 -37.42 9.78 -31.67
C ARG A 41 -36.80 11.10 -31.22
N LEU A 42 -35.57 11.07 -30.71
CA LEU A 42 -34.77 12.26 -30.41
C LEU A 42 -33.91 12.69 -31.61
N GLY A 43 -34.04 12.05 -32.76
CA GLY A 43 -33.25 12.34 -33.96
C GLY A 43 -31.85 11.73 -33.93
N LEU A 44 -31.62 10.70 -33.11
CA LEU A 44 -30.32 10.09 -32.91
C LEU A 44 -30.30 8.63 -33.38
N GLU A 45 -29.21 8.25 -34.03
CA GLU A 45 -28.83 6.87 -34.30
C GLU A 45 -27.98 6.36 -33.14
N LEU A 46 -28.22 5.13 -32.68
CA LEU A 46 -27.45 4.48 -31.61
C LEU A 46 -26.64 3.32 -32.20
N GLN A 47 -25.38 3.19 -31.77
CA GLN A 47 -24.57 2.02 -31.99
C GLN A 47 -23.82 1.62 -30.71
N THR A 48 -23.84 0.33 -30.38
CA THR A 48 -23.19 -0.21 -29.18
C THR A 48 -21.94 -0.99 -29.57
N VAL A 49 -20.83 -0.69 -28.89
CA VAL A 49 -19.56 -1.40 -29.02
C VAL A 49 -19.32 -2.17 -27.73
N PHE A 50 -19.15 -3.50 -27.85
CA PHE A 50 -18.89 -4.38 -26.72
C PHE A 50 -17.38 -4.56 -26.54
N MET A 51 -16.88 -4.36 -25.32
CA MET A 51 -15.45 -4.48 -25.02
C MET A 51 -14.89 -5.87 -25.34
N GLU A 52 -15.67 -6.93 -25.08
CA GLU A 52 -15.29 -8.31 -25.37
C GLU A 52 -14.93 -8.52 -26.85
N SER A 53 -15.68 -7.88 -27.75
CA SER A 53 -15.44 -7.97 -29.19
C SER A 53 -14.39 -6.96 -29.68
N ASP A 54 -14.35 -5.77 -29.07
CA ASP A 54 -13.51 -4.66 -29.50
C ASP A 54 -12.06 -4.78 -29.00
N ALA A 55 -11.88 -5.27 -27.77
CA ALA A 55 -10.60 -5.39 -27.10
C ALA A 55 -10.48 -6.69 -26.28
N PRO A 56 -10.55 -7.87 -26.91
CA PRO A 56 -10.65 -9.16 -26.23
C PRO A 56 -9.52 -9.42 -25.22
N ARG A 57 -8.28 -9.03 -25.57
CA ARG A 57 -7.12 -9.20 -24.67
C ARG A 57 -7.21 -8.35 -23.41
N LEU A 58 -7.72 -7.12 -23.54
CA LEU A 58 -7.92 -6.24 -22.40
C LEU A 58 -9.14 -6.67 -21.58
N TYR A 59 -10.17 -7.23 -22.22
CA TYR A 59 -11.35 -7.74 -21.55
C TYR A 59 -11.00 -8.84 -20.56
N ASP A 60 -10.19 -9.82 -20.96
CA ASP A 60 -9.76 -10.92 -20.09
C ASP A 60 -9.02 -10.44 -18.84
N SER A 61 -8.14 -9.43 -18.97
CA SER A 61 -7.38 -8.88 -17.84
C SER A 61 -8.19 -7.89 -17.00
N ALA A 62 -9.03 -7.06 -17.62
CA ALA A 62 -9.79 -6.02 -16.91
C ALA A 62 -10.93 -6.60 -16.07
N ARG A 63 -11.46 -7.77 -16.46
CA ARG A 63 -12.57 -8.43 -15.76
C ARG A 63 -12.23 -8.84 -14.33
N SER A 64 -10.98 -9.17 -14.01
CA SER A 64 -10.59 -9.52 -12.63
C SER A 64 -10.60 -8.31 -11.70
N ASP A 65 -10.17 -7.15 -12.23
CA ASP A 65 -9.88 -5.96 -11.44
C ASP A 65 -10.98 -4.90 -11.55
N GLN A 66 -11.98 -5.12 -12.42
CA GLN A 66 -13.10 -4.22 -12.71
C GLN A 66 -12.64 -2.80 -13.06
N ARG A 67 -11.53 -2.69 -13.79
CA ARG A 67 -10.98 -1.41 -14.26
C ARG A 67 -10.91 -1.41 -15.77
N TYR A 68 -11.78 -0.63 -16.39
CA TYR A 68 -11.93 -0.57 -17.85
C TYR A 68 -11.38 0.74 -18.44
N SER A 69 -10.65 1.52 -17.64
CA SER A 69 -10.11 2.82 -18.05
C SER A 69 -9.08 2.74 -19.18
N GLU A 70 -8.43 1.59 -19.35
CA GLU A 70 -7.46 1.35 -20.44
C GLU A 70 -8.13 1.10 -21.80
N TRP A 71 -9.40 0.72 -21.80
CA TRP A 71 -10.12 0.45 -23.03
C TRP A 71 -10.48 1.74 -23.75
N ILE A 72 -10.04 1.87 -25.00
CA ILE A 72 -10.43 2.95 -25.91
C ILE A 72 -11.40 2.36 -26.95
N PRO A 73 -12.73 2.54 -26.80
CA PRO A 73 -13.73 1.95 -27.68
C PRO A 73 -13.54 2.39 -29.13
N THR A 74 -13.47 1.45 -30.05
CA THR A 74 -13.38 1.76 -31.48
C THR A 74 -14.62 2.52 -31.92
N ARG A 75 -14.43 3.69 -32.52
CA ARG A 75 -15.53 4.50 -33.04
C ARG A 75 -16.20 3.77 -34.21
N PRO A 76 -17.54 3.69 -34.27
CA PRO A 76 -18.25 3.11 -35.41
C PRO A 76 -17.94 3.82 -36.73
N GLU A 77 -18.19 3.15 -37.85
CA GLU A 77 -17.97 3.71 -39.18
C GLU A 77 -18.93 4.87 -39.50
N GLY A 78 -18.41 5.90 -40.18
CA GLY A 78 -19.12 7.12 -40.54
C GLY A 78 -18.79 8.33 -39.66
N SER A 79 -19.26 9.51 -40.07
CA SER A 79 -19.06 10.76 -39.36
C SER A 79 -20.14 11.03 -38.31
N GLY A 80 -19.87 11.97 -37.40
CA GLY A 80 -20.85 12.48 -36.42
C GLY A 80 -21.05 11.64 -35.15
N TRP A 81 -20.36 10.49 -35.02
CA TRP A 81 -20.43 9.67 -33.81
C TRP A 81 -19.74 10.31 -32.62
N PHE A 82 -20.45 10.38 -31.49
CA PHE A 82 -19.92 10.76 -30.18
C PHE A 82 -20.43 9.81 -29.10
N VAL A 83 -19.70 9.72 -27.98
CA VAL A 83 -20.04 8.81 -26.89
C VAL A 83 -21.27 9.32 -26.15
N LEU A 84 -22.24 8.43 -25.94
CA LEU A 84 -23.41 8.64 -25.08
C LEU A 84 -23.16 8.09 -23.67
N SER A 85 -22.59 6.90 -23.57
CA SER A 85 -22.27 6.28 -22.28
C SER A 85 -21.21 5.19 -22.41
N ILE A 86 -20.52 4.92 -21.32
CA ILE A 86 -19.63 3.79 -21.12
C ILE A 86 -20.00 3.22 -19.76
N HIS A 87 -20.49 1.99 -19.74
CA HIS A 87 -21.03 1.34 -18.54
C HIS A 87 -20.87 -0.17 -18.63
N ASP A 88 -20.96 -0.83 -17.49
CA ASP A 88 -20.99 -2.29 -17.43
C ASP A 88 -22.42 -2.82 -17.63
N THR A 89 -22.52 -3.99 -18.26
CA THR A 89 -23.77 -4.72 -18.45
C THR A 89 -23.61 -6.16 -17.99
N GLU A 90 -24.68 -6.94 -17.96
CA GLU A 90 -24.58 -8.38 -17.67
C GLU A 90 -23.66 -9.14 -18.64
N ASN A 91 -23.49 -8.61 -19.86
CA ASN A 91 -22.59 -9.15 -20.89
C ASN A 91 -21.23 -8.44 -20.91
N GLY A 92 -20.88 -7.74 -19.83
CA GLY A 92 -19.64 -6.98 -19.69
C GLY A 92 -19.75 -5.53 -20.21
N PRO A 93 -18.62 -4.81 -20.24
CA PRO A 93 -18.59 -3.38 -20.53
C PRO A 93 -18.94 -3.07 -21.97
N VAL A 94 -19.71 -2.00 -22.13
CA VAL A 94 -20.12 -1.47 -23.43
C VAL A 94 -19.86 0.03 -23.53
N CYS A 95 -19.70 0.50 -24.77
CA CYS A 95 -19.69 1.90 -25.12
C CYS A 95 -20.82 2.16 -26.11
N GLN A 96 -21.75 3.04 -25.74
CA GLN A 96 -22.82 3.51 -26.61
C GLN A 96 -22.35 4.78 -27.33
N TYR A 97 -22.34 4.73 -28.66
CA TYR A 97 -22.14 5.88 -29.52
C TYR A 97 -23.48 6.34 -30.08
N VAL A 98 -23.67 7.65 -30.20
CA VAL A 98 -24.79 8.23 -30.94
C VAL A 98 -24.31 9.22 -31.97
N ARG A 99 -25.08 9.38 -33.04
CA ARG A 99 -24.94 10.48 -33.99
C ARG A 99 -26.30 11.01 -34.40
N PRO A 100 -26.42 12.27 -34.84
CA PRO A 100 -27.64 12.77 -35.43
C PRO A 100 -28.03 11.99 -36.69
N LEU A 101 -29.32 11.70 -36.87
CA LEU A 101 -29.84 11.12 -38.09
C LEU A 101 -29.74 12.16 -39.22
N ALA A 102 -29.28 11.75 -40.40
CA ALA A 102 -29.15 12.65 -41.56
C ALA A 102 -30.49 13.32 -41.96
N GLU A 103 -31.63 12.70 -41.65
CA GLU A 103 -32.97 13.26 -41.87
C GLU A 103 -33.29 14.44 -40.92
N SER A 104 -32.56 14.54 -39.80
CA SER A 104 -32.79 15.51 -38.74
C SER A 104 -31.87 16.74 -38.81
N LEU A 105 -30.85 16.73 -39.66
CA LEU A 105 -29.83 17.77 -39.77
C LEU A 105 -29.56 18.15 -41.23
N SER A 106 -29.21 19.42 -41.46
CA SER A 106 -28.66 19.83 -42.76
C SER A 106 -27.19 19.40 -42.89
N PRO A 107 -26.63 19.30 -44.11
CA PRO A 107 -25.21 18.99 -44.30
C PRO A 107 -24.25 19.91 -43.53
N ILE A 108 -24.59 21.19 -43.40
CA ILE A 108 -23.79 22.17 -42.64
C ILE A 108 -23.77 21.83 -41.15
N ASP A 109 -24.88 21.34 -40.60
CA ASP A 109 -24.96 20.96 -39.19
C ASP A 109 -24.14 19.70 -38.87
N LEU A 110 -23.99 18.79 -39.86
CA LEU A 110 -23.13 17.61 -39.73
C LEU A 110 -21.64 17.99 -39.67
N ASP A 111 -21.20 18.92 -40.53
CA ASP A 111 -19.83 19.43 -40.52
C ASP A 111 -19.54 20.16 -39.21
N ALA A 112 -20.46 21.01 -38.74
CA ALA A 112 -20.34 21.68 -37.45
C ALA A 112 -20.26 20.68 -36.26
N ALA A 113 -21.03 19.59 -36.30
CA ALA A 113 -20.96 18.53 -35.30
C ALA A 113 -19.61 17.79 -35.34
N ALA A 114 -19.06 17.55 -36.53
CA ALA A 114 -17.74 16.95 -36.70
C ALA A 114 -16.63 17.84 -36.16
N GLU A 115 -16.65 19.14 -36.46
CA GLU A 115 -15.69 20.12 -35.92
C GLU A 115 -15.78 20.22 -34.39
N GLN A 116 -16.99 20.23 -33.83
CA GLN A 116 -17.19 20.21 -32.38
C GLN A 116 -16.57 18.96 -31.75
N HIS A 117 -16.75 17.79 -32.37
CA HIS A 117 -16.16 16.55 -31.89
C HIS A 117 -14.62 16.59 -31.95
N GLU A 118 -14.03 17.06 -33.03
CA GLU A 118 -12.57 17.20 -33.16
C GLU A 118 -11.99 18.15 -32.11
N ARG A 119 -12.67 19.27 -31.84
CA ARG A 119 -12.29 20.20 -30.77
C ARG A 119 -12.31 19.52 -29.40
N LEU A 120 -13.36 18.75 -29.10
CA LEU A 120 -13.47 18.02 -27.83
C LEU A 120 -12.41 16.93 -27.69
N LEU A 121 -12.05 16.24 -28.77
CA LEU A 121 -10.93 15.29 -28.78
C LEU A 121 -9.60 16.00 -28.47
N SER A 122 -9.36 17.15 -29.11
CA SER A 122 -8.16 17.96 -28.85
C SER A 122 -8.07 18.41 -27.38
N GLU A 123 -9.19 18.87 -26.83
CA GLU A 123 -9.29 19.27 -25.42
C GLU A 123 -9.05 18.10 -24.46
N ALA A 124 -9.63 16.92 -24.75
CA ALA A 124 -9.38 15.69 -23.99
C ALA A 124 -7.90 15.31 -23.99
N CYS A 125 -7.25 15.35 -25.15
CA CYS A 125 -5.81 15.07 -25.27
C CYS A 125 -4.97 16.08 -24.46
N ALA A 126 -5.27 17.37 -24.53
CA ALA A 126 -4.57 18.39 -23.76
C ALA A 126 -4.73 18.16 -22.24
N LYS A 127 -5.94 17.82 -21.79
CA LYS A 127 -6.20 17.48 -20.39
C LYS A 127 -5.42 16.24 -19.93
N ALA A 128 -5.40 15.18 -20.74
CA ALA A 128 -4.65 13.97 -20.44
C ALA A 128 -3.13 14.21 -20.35
N LEU A 129 -2.57 15.04 -21.25
CA LEU A 129 -1.16 15.44 -21.21
C LEU A 129 -0.83 16.22 -19.92
N ASN A 130 -1.67 17.19 -19.55
CA ASN A 130 -1.48 17.94 -18.30
C ASN A 130 -1.55 17.03 -17.06
N GLN A 131 -2.47 16.06 -17.04
CA GLN A 131 -2.58 15.09 -15.95
C GLN A 131 -1.35 14.19 -15.85
N ARG A 132 -0.82 13.72 -16.98
CA ARG A 132 0.43 12.95 -17.04
C ARG A 132 1.60 13.75 -16.48
N ASP A 133 1.76 14.99 -16.91
CA ASP A 133 2.88 15.83 -16.49
C ASP A 133 2.80 16.14 -14.98
N ALA A 134 1.59 16.35 -14.44
CA ALA A 134 1.38 16.47 -12.99
C ALA A 134 1.70 15.18 -12.22
N ALA A 135 1.36 14.00 -12.78
CA ALA A 135 1.70 12.72 -12.18
C ALA A 135 3.22 12.48 -12.15
N LEU A 136 3.92 12.80 -13.24
CA LEU A 136 5.39 12.71 -13.32
C LEU A 136 6.08 13.61 -12.28
N ALA A 137 5.58 14.84 -12.09
CA ALA A 137 6.10 15.73 -11.05
C ALA A 137 5.90 15.17 -9.63
N ARG A 138 4.78 14.50 -9.36
CA ARG A 138 4.54 13.81 -8.08
C ARG A 138 5.48 12.64 -7.87
N VAL A 139 5.72 11.82 -8.91
CA VAL A 139 6.67 10.70 -8.84
C VAL A 139 8.07 11.21 -8.51
N ALA A 140 8.55 12.24 -9.21
CA ALA A 140 9.87 12.84 -8.93
C ALA A 140 9.99 13.35 -7.47
N SER A 141 8.91 13.92 -6.91
CA SER A 141 8.89 14.34 -5.50
C SER A 141 8.99 13.16 -4.54
N LEU A 142 8.31 12.05 -4.83
CA LEU A 142 8.38 10.83 -4.02
C LEU A 142 9.75 10.18 -4.08
N GLU A 143 10.36 10.12 -5.27
CA GLU A 143 11.72 9.61 -5.46
C GLU A 143 12.75 10.41 -4.63
N SER A 144 12.61 11.74 -4.60
CA SER A 144 13.47 12.59 -3.75
C SER A 144 13.30 12.28 -2.25
N LYS A 145 12.05 12.13 -1.78
CA LYS A 145 11.77 11.78 -0.38
C LYS A 145 12.30 10.39 -0.01
N LEU A 146 12.17 9.43 -0.92
CA LEU A 146 12.71 8.08 -0.73
C LEU A 146 14.22 8.14 -0.55
N ALA A 147 14.93 8.90 -1.38
CA ALA A 147 16.38 9.07 -1.27
C ALA A 147 16.81 9.77 0.04
N GLU A 148 16.00 10.68 0.59
CA GLU A 148 16.25 11.29 1.90
C GLU A 148 16.08 10.28 3.04
N LEU A 149 15.02 9.49 3.01
CA LEU A 149 14.77 8.44 4.01
C LEU A 149 15.88 7.38 3.99
N GLU A 150 16.33 6.95 2.80
CA GLU A 150 17.45 6.01 2.68
C GLU A 150 18.76 6.58 3.25
N LYS A 151 18.98 7.90 3.18
CA LYS A 151 20.14 8.55 3.80
C LYS A 151 20.01 8.59 5.32
N GLN A 152 18.82 8.90 5.83
CA GLN A 152 18.54 8.89 7.27
C GLN A 152 18.76 7.50 7.86
N GLU A 153 18.24 6.45 7.20
CA GLU A 153 18.43 5.07 7.62
C GLU A 153 19.92 4.67 7.66
N LYS A 154 20.72 5.13 6.69
CA LYS A 154 22.18 4.90 6.67
C LYS A 154 22.92 5.65 7.78
N GLN A 155 22.50 6.88 8.09
CA GLN A 155 23.07 7.67 9.18
C GLN A 155 22.74 7.06 10.55
N GLU A 156 21.48 6.65 10.76
CA GLU A 156 21.05 5.93 11.95
C GLU A 156 21.83 4.62 12.17
N LYS A 157 22.20 3.92 11.09
CA LYS A 157 23.04 2.70 11.15
C LYS A 157 24.53 2.96 11.37
N GLN A 158 25.03 4.17 11.13
CA GLN A 158 26.47 4.51 11.20
C GLN A 158 26.88 5.24 12.49
N GLU A 159 25.96 5.85 13.22
CA GLU A 159 26.30 6.48 14.51
C GLU A 159 26.68 5.43 15.57
N PRO A 160 27.89 5.50 16.15
CA PRO A 160 28.29 4.59 17.21
C PRO A 160 27.50 4.91 18.49
N VAL A 161 26.72 3.94 18.97
CA VAL A 161 25.95 4.03 20.21
C VAL A 161 26.92 4.12 21.40
N ALA A 162 27.24 5.34 21.82
CA ALA A 162 28.08 5.61 22.98
C ALA A 162 27.32 5.26 24.27
N TYR A 163 27.73 4.21 24.97
CA TYR A 163 27.27 3.97 26.33
C TYR A 163 28.14 4.74 27.32
N ARG A 164 27.51 5.56 28.16
CA ARG A 164 28.15 6.21 29.31
C ARG A 164 28.04 5.25 30.50
N ILE A 165 29.18 4.74 30.99
CA ILE A 165 29.24 4.03 32.27
C ILE A 165 29.06 5.08 33.37
N GLU A 166 27.85 5.25 33.90
CA GLU A 166 27.63 6.02 35.12
C GLU A 166 27.72 5.08 36.34
N ALA A 167 28.90 5.07 36.97
CA ALA A 167 29.04 4.58 38.33
C ALA A 167 28.20 5.48 39.27
N ARG A 168 27.31 4.88 40.07
CA ARG A 168 26.57 5.60 41.11
C ARG A 168 27.40 5.73 42.37
N ASP A 169 27.45 6.92 42.96
CA ASP A 169 27.84 7.15 44.34
C ASP A 169 26.60 7.25 45.26
N GLU A 170 26.85 7.29 46.57
CA GLU A 170 25.88 7.11 47.66
C GLU A 170 24.80 8.21 47.77
N ARG A 171 24.79 9.21 46.88
CA ARG A 171 23.91 10.40 47.00
C ARG A 171 22.85 10.54 45.92
N GLY A 172 22.67 9.51 45.11
CA GLY A 172 21.51 9.27 44.25
C GLY A 172 20.69 10.49 43.83
N ILE A 173 20.99 11.06 42.67
CA ILE A 173 20.04 11.64 41.69
C ILE A 173 20.78 11.73 40.35
N VAL A 174 20.25 11.07 39.31
CA VAL A 174 20.47 11.46 37.90
C VAL A 174 19.16 11.29 37.13
N ARG A 175 18.87 12.31 36.31
CA ARG A 175 17.62 12.55 35.59
C ARG A 175 17.35 11.46 34.54
N ARG A 176 16.07 11.09 34.43
CA ARG A 176 15.50 10.41 33.25
C ARG A 176 15.91 11.21 32.01
N ASP A 177 16.37 10.53 30.96
CA ASP A 177 15.86 10.66 29.60
C ASP A 177 16.41 9.53 28.69
N TYR A 178 15.47 8.69 28.22
CA TYR A 178 15.41 7.92 26.96
C TYR A 178 16.66 7.12 26.49
N LEU A 179 16.77 5.82 26.80
CA LEU A 179 16.28 4.63 26.06
C LEU A 179 17.22 4.11 24.95
N SER A 180 18.13 3.20 25.31
CA SER A 180 18.70 2.18 24.40
C SER A 180 18.05 0.81 24.69
N ARG A 181 17.78 0.00 23.66
CA ARG A 181 17.01 -1.26 23.78
C ARG A 181 17.84 -2.52 24.07
N THR A 182 19.10 -2.41 24.47
CA THR A 182 19.91 -3.56 24.88
C THR A 182 20.80 -3.20 26.09
N PRO A 183 20.51 -3.73 27.29
CA PRO A 183 21.34 -3.51 28.47
C PRO A 183 22.79 -4.00 28.27
N LEU A 184 23.79 -3.19 28.64
CA LEU A 184 25.17 -3.69 28.78
C LEU A 184 25.21 -4.78 29.84
N LEU A 185 25.77 -5.92 29.47
CA LEU A 185 25.90 -7.06 30.36
C LEU A 185 26.97 -6.79 31.42
N LYS A 186 26.62 -6.96 32.69
CA LYS A 186 27.57 -6.98 33.80
C LYS A 186 28.55 -8.14 33.62
N PRO A 187 29.78 -8.06 34.17
CA PRO A 187 30.65 -9.23 34.28
C PRO A 187 29.91 -10.36 35.02
N CYS A 188 30.31 -11.59 34.74
CA CYS A 188 29.72 -12.80 35.30
C CYS A 188 29.46 -12.64 36.81
N PRO A 189 28.21 -12.83 37.27
CA PRO A 189 27.88 -12.63 38.67
C PRO A 189 28.54 -13.67 39.58
N LEU A 190 29.09 -14.76 39.03
CA LEU A 190 29.80 -15.79 39.78
C LEU A 190 31.31 -15.58 39.81
N CYS A 191 31.95 -15.48 38.65
CA CYS A 191 33.43 -15.42 38.56
C CYS A 191 33.97 -14.01 38.26
N GLY A 192 33.10 -13.03 37.96
CA GLY A 192 33.51 -11.68 37.60
C GLY A 192 34.12 -11.55 36.21
N SER A 193 34.12 -12.61 35.40
CA SER A 193 34.65 -12.59 34.03
C SER A 193 33.80 -11.73 33.09
N THR A 194 34.46 -11.05 32.16
CA THR A 194 33.82 -10.38 31.02
C THR A 194 33.74 -11.27 29.77
N ASN A 195 34.25 -12.50 29.82
CA ASN A 195 34.20 -13.47 28.74
C ASN A 195 32.83 -14.14 28.71
N ILE A 196 31.86 -13.41 28.15
CA ILE A 196 30.44 -13.78 28.14
C ILE A 196 29.90 -13.64 26.71
N ARG A 197 28.92 -14.46 26.35
CA ARG A 197 28.23 -14.39 25.05
C ARG A 197 26.72 -14.51 25.19
N MET A 198 26.01 -14.03 24.19
CA MET A 198 24.59 -14.35 24.02
C MET A 198 24.46 -15.71 23.35
N LEU A 199 23.55 -16.53 23.87
CA LEU A 199 23.03 -17.73 23.23
C LEU A 199 21.70 -17.34 22.59
N GLU A 200 21.68 -17.35 21.26
CA GLU A 200 20.49 -17.08 20.46
C GLU A 200 19.51 -18.26 20.53
N PRO A 201 18.23 -18.09 20.16
CA PRO A 201 17.23 -19.15 20.22
C PRO A 201 17.64 -20.45 19.52
N GLU A 202 18.37 -20.34 18.41
CA GLU A 202 18.86 -21.48 17.63
C GLU A 202 19.98 -22.26 18.35
N GLN A 203 20.62 -21.64 19.33
CA GLN A 203 21.76 -22.17 20.07
C GLN A 203 21.41 -22.65 21.49
N PHE A 204 20.28 -22.19 22.05
CA PHE A 204 19.86 -22.51 23.41
C PHE A 204 18.70 -23.52 23.44
N ASP A 205 17.55 -23.16 22.88
CA ASP A 205 16.38 -24.05 22.77
C ASP A 205 15.50 -23.63 21.58
N SER A 206 15.66 -24.35 20.47
CA SER A 206 14.95 -24.09 19.23
C SER A 206 13.44 -24.31 19.32
N GLY A 207 12.96 -25.02 20.36
CA GLY A 207 11.54 -25.27 20.59
C GLY A 207 10.83 -24.20 21.43
N ALA A 208 11.58 -23.40 22.19
CA ALA A 208 11.03 -22.49 23.20
C ALA A 208 11.31 -21.00 22.94
N TRP A 209 12.03 -20.66 21.86
CA TRP A 209 12.37 -19.27 21.50
C TRP A 209 13.09 -18.51 22.63
N ASN A 210 13.87 -19.24 23.43
CA ASN A 210 14.55 -18.70 24.60
C ASN A 210 15.96 -18.24 24.23
N CYS A 211 16.37 -17.08 24.74
CA CYS A 211 17.77 -16.63 24.74
C CYS A 211 18.38 -16.81 26.12
N ALA A 212 19.70 -16.93 26.20
CA ALA A 212 20.42 -16.90 27.48
C ALA A 212 21.75 -16.16 27.33
N VAL A 213 22.31 -15.67 28.43
CA VAL A 213 23.69 -15.18 28.47
C VAL A 213 24.54 -16.26 29.14
N GLU A 214 25.64 -16.63 28.50
CA GLU A 214 26.58 -17.64 28.97
C GLU A 214 27.93 -17.01 29.31
N CYS A 215 28.53 -17.38 30.44
CA CYS A 215 29.93 -17.12 30.72
C CYS A 215 30.78 -18.28 30.22
N LEU A 216 31.79 -17.99 29.41
CA LEU A 216 32.68 -18.99 28.83
C LEU A 216 33.79 -19.44 29.79
N ASP A 217 34.03 -18.71 30.88
CA ASP A 217 35.07 -19.06 31.86
C ASP A 217 34.55 -19.95 33.00
N CYS A 218 33.26 -19.86 33.33
CA CYS A 218 32.65 -20.69 34.39
C CYS A 218 31.37 -21.42 33.94
N GLU A 219 31.08 -21.38 32.64
CA GLU A 219 30.01 -22.13 31.95
C GLU A 219 28.60 -21.92 32.54
N VAL A 220 28.38 -20.83 33.29
CA VAL A 220 27.05 -20.47 33.77
C VAL A 220 26.26 -19.83 32.64
N HIS A 221 25.02 -20.25 32.48
CA HIS A 221 24.05 -19.58 31.62
C HIS A 221 22.87 -19.06 32.43
N VAL A 222 22.35 -17.89 32.05
CA VAL A 222 21.14 -17.30 32.63
C VAL A 222 20.25 -16.81 31.49
N GLY A 223 19.05 -17.36 31.42
CA GLY A 223 17.98 -16.90 30.53
C GLY A 223 16.66 -16.79 31.29
N PRO A 224 15.61 -16.24 30.66
CA PRO A 224 14.29 -16.18 31.24
C PRO A 224 13.72 -17.60 31.42
N SER A 225 12.90 -17.79 32.45
CA SER A 225 12.25 -19.07 32.73
C SER A 225 10.96 -19.30 31.92
N TYR A 226 10.63 -18.37 31.01
CA TYR A 226 9.42 -18.36 30.20
C TYR A 226 9.75 -17.95 28.76
N CYS A 227 8.98 -18.49 27.82
CA CYS A 227 9.10 -18.17 26.40
C CYS A 227 8.61 -16.75 26.12
N GLU A 228 9.41 -15.99 25.39
CA GLU A 228 9.04 -14.66 24.91
C GLU A 228 8.44 -14.73 23.49
N PRO A 229 7.57 -13.78 23.09
CA PRO A 229 6.79 -13.88 21.85
C PRO A 229 7.62 -13.71 20.57
N ASP A 230 8.83 -13.15 20.69
CA ASP A 230 9.74 -12.91 19.57
C ASP A 230 11.21 -12.90 20.03
N PRO A 231 12.17 -13.17 19.12
CA PRO A 231 13.60 -13.23 19.45
C PRO A 231 14.19 -11.94 20.02
N VAL A 232 13.64 -10.77 19.65
CA VAL A 232 14.15 -9.48 20.15
C VAL A 232 13.79 -9.31 21.62
N THR A 233 12.55 -9.65 21.97
CA THR A 233 12.07 -9.64 23.36
C THR A 233 12.80 -10.72 24.19
N ALA A 234 12.99 -11.92 23.65
CA ALA A 234 13.77 -13.00 24.29
C ALA A 234 15.19 -12.56 24.65
N ARG A 235 15.89 -11.91 23.71
CA ARG A 235 17.24 -11.38 23.91
C ARG A 235 17.27 -10.33 25.02
N TYR A 236 16.30 -9.42 25.02
CA TYR A 236 16.21 -8.37 26.03
C TYR A 236 16.00 -8.95 27.43
N SER A 237 15.08 -9.89 27.59
CA SER A 237 14.78 -10.52 28.88
C SER A 237 15.98 -11.29 29.44
N ALA A 238 16.73 -12.00 28.59
CA ALA A 238 17.99 -12.65 28.99
C ALA A 238 19.02 -11.65 29.54
N GLN A 239 19.16 -10.48 28.90
CA GLN A 239 20.08 -9.42 29.34
C GLN A 239 19.65 -8.81 30.68
N VAL A 240 18.35 -8.59 30.85
CA VAL A 240 17.79 -8.08 32.11
C VAL A 240 18.04 -9.05 33.26
N ASP A 241 17.78 -10.34 33.05
CA ASP A 241 17.93 -11.36 34.09
C ASP A 241 19.40 -11.62 34.46
N TRP A 242 20.30 -11.58 33.47
CA TRP A 242 21.75 -11.57 33.73
C TRP A 242 22.15 -10.38 34.62
N ASN A 243 21.66 -9.19 34.29
CA ASN A 243 22.02 -7.95 34.97
C ASN A 243 21.34 -7.74 36.33
N ARG A 244 20.25 -8.44 36.62
CA ARG A 244 19.58 -8.41 37.94
C ARG A 244 20.43 -9.05 39.03
N ARG A 245 21.32 -9.98 38.68
CA ARG A 245 22.12 -10.70 39.67
C ARG A 245 23.17 -9.78 40.31
N PRO A 246 23.30 -9.78 41.65
CA PRO A 246 24.34 -9.01 42.32
C PRO A 246 25.72 -9.54 41.91
N SER A 247 26.69 -8.63 41.78
CA SER A 247 28.06 -8.98 41.44
C SER A 247 28.72 -9.71 42.62
N ALA A 248 29.60 -10.69 42.35
CA ALA A 248 30.23 -11.58 43.34
C ALA A 248 30.93 -10.89 44.54
N LYS A 249 31.14 -9.56 44.51
CA LYS A 249 31.90 -8.82 45.53
C LYS A 249 31.12 -8.37 46.78
N SER A 250 29.95 -8.94 47.09
CA SER A 250 29.23 -8.59 48.33
C SER A 250 28.68 -9.79 49.10
N HIS A 251 29.49 -10.82 49.34
CA HIS A 251 29.19 -11.81 50.37
C HIS A 251 30.39 -12.01 51.31
N SER A 252 30.55 -11.07 52.24
CA SER A 252 31.11 -11.38 53.56
C SER A 252 29.96 -11.64 54.53
N ALA A 253 29.90 -12.89 55.00
CA ALA A 253 29.27 -13.38 56.23
C ALA A 253 27.72 -13.45 56.34
N THR A 254 27.30 -14.64 56.80
CA THR A 254 26.09 -15.02 57.57
C THR A 254 24.81 -15.46 56.84
N GLU A 255 24.71 -16.80 56.73
CA GLU A 255 23.58 -17.68 57.07
C GLU A 255 22.26 -17.76 56.26
N GLN A 256 22.08 -18.98 55.73
CA GLN A 256 20.90 -19.86 55.78
C GLN A 256 19.62 -19.51 54.99
N GLY A 257 19.32 -20.36 54.00
CA GLY A 257 17.94 -20.68 53.60
C GLY A 257 17.73 -20.97 52.11
N SER A 258 17.63 -22.27 51.78
CA SER A 258 16.83 -22.87 50.68
C SER A 258 17.07 -22.44 49.22
N THR A 259 17.19 -23.30 48.21
CA THR A 259 17.18 -24.76 48.08
C THR A 259 17.81 -25.07 46.72
N CYS A 260 18.63 -26.10 46.71
CA CYS A 260 19.23 -26.72 45.53
C CYS A 260 18.18 -27.56 44.80
N CYS A 261 18.01 -27.39 43.49
CA CYS A 261 17.36 -28.38 42.63
C CYS A 261 18.42 -28.98 41.70
N LYS A 262 19.02 -30.10 42.16
CA LYS A 262 19.63 -31.10 41.29
C LYS A 262 18.50 -31.92 40.68
N GLY A 263 18.32 -31.85 39.36
CA GLY A 263 17.48 -32.79 38.62
C GLY A 263 18.35 -33.86 37.99
N GLY A 264 18.34 -35.05 38.58
CA GLY A 264 18.83 -36.27 37.95
C GLY A 264 17.74 -37.33 38.07
N ALA A 265 17.28 -37.80 36.92
CA ALA A 265 16.80 -39.14 36.64
C ALA A 265 16.95 -39.35 35.12
#